data_AF-A0A6G3SHB8-F1
#
_entry.id   AF-A0A6G3SHB8-F1
#
_cell.length_a   1.000
_cell.length_b   1.000
_cell.length_c   1.000
_cell.angle_alpha   90.00
_cell.angle_beta   90.00
_cell.angle_gamma   90.00
#
_symmetry.space_group_name_H-M   'P 1'
#
loop_
_entity.id
_entity.type
_entity.pdbx_description
1 polymer ?
#
loop_
_entity_poly.entity_id
_entity_poly.type
_entity_poly.pdbx_seq_one_letter_code
_entity_poly.pdbx_strand_id
1 'polypeptide(L)'
;MVGAGIVGLAHAVEAVRRGLRVTVVERDRRPVGASVRNFGHCCITAQRGELLDLATRSRTGWLDAAARAGLWAPQEGALVVARSATELAVLEELREERGQDAVRLRTRDEVGDALGRPADE
;
A
#
# COMPACT_ATOMS: atom_id res chain seq x y z
N MET A 1 3.76 19.98 14.58
CA MET A 1 2.93 19.38 13.52
C MET A 1 1.52 19.92 13.64
N VAL A 2 0.91 20.35 12.53
CA VAL A 2 -0.51 20.75 12.48
C VAL A 2 -1.25 19.70 11.67
N GLY A 3 -2.28 19.10 12.26
CA GLY A 3 -3.02 17.96 11.72
C GLY A 3 -2.52 16.62 12.24
N ALA A 4 -3.42 15.83 12.82
CA ALA A 4 -3.23 14.45 13.28
C ALA A 4 -3.79 13.41 12.28
N GLY A 5 -3.81 13.76 11.00
CA GLY A 5 -4.05 12.81 9.91
C GLY A 5 -2.83 11.93 9.61
N ILE A 6 -2.97 11.00 8.67
CA ILE A 6 -1.96 9.98 8.33
C ILE A 6 -0.57 10.58 8.00
N VAL A 7 -0.54 11.68 7.23
CA VAL A 7 0.72 12.37 6.89
C VAL A 7 1.32 13.09 8.09
N GLY A 8 0.50 13.81 8.85
CA GLY A 8 0.95 14.56 10.03
C GLY A 8 1.52 13.64 11.12
N LEU A 9 0.86 12.52 11.39
CA LEU A 9 1.33 11.52 12.34
C LEU A 9 2.57 10.77 11.84
N ALA A 10 2.65 10.44 10.55
CA ALA A 10 3.87 9.82 9.99
C ALA A 10 5.10 10.70 10.18
N HIS A 11 4.97 12.00 9.90
CA HIS A 11 6.05 12.95 10.14
C HIS A 11 6.36 13.14 11.64
N ALA A 12 5.35 13.14 12.51
CA ALA A 12 5.57 13.21 13.95
C ALA A 12 6.37 12.01 14.47
N VAL A 13 6.02 10.80 14.03
CA VAL A 13 6.74 9.55 14.38
C VAL A 13 8.19 9.62 13.91
N GLU A 14 8.42 10.02 12.66
CA GLU A 14 9.77 10.11 12.11
C GLU A 14 10.62 11.18 12.79
N ALA A 15 10.04 12.34 13.13
CA ALA A 15 10.74 13.38 13.88
C ALA A 15 11.13 12.92 15.29
N VAL A 16 10.22 12.21 16.00
CA VAL A 16 10.53 11.63 17.31
C VAL A 16 11.65 10.58 17.21
N ARG A 17 11.65 9.72 16.19
CA ARG A 17 12.74 8.76 15.94
C ARG A 17 14.10 9.43 15.77
N ARG A 18 14.13 10.66 15.28
CA ARG A 18 15.35 11.48 15.13
C ARG A 18 15.74 12.24 16.40
N GLY A 19 15.11 11.95 17.54
CA GLY A 19 15.40 12.59 18.83
C GLY A 19 14.76 13.97 19.00
N LEU A 20 13.86 14.38 18.10
CA LEU A 20 13.18 15.67 18.20
C LEU A 20 11.98 15.58 19.15
N ARG A 21 11.67 16.70 19.80
CA ARG A 21 10.42 16.88 20.54
C ARG A 21 9.36 17.44 19.62
N VAL A 22 8.21 16.78 19.55
CA VAL A 22 7.12 17.14 18.62
C VAL A 22 5.85 17.44 19.39
N THR A 23 5.27 18.62 19.15
CA THR A 23 3.88 18.94 19.52
C THR A 23 2.99 18.71 18.31
N VAL A 24 1.91 17.94 18.49
CA VAL A 24 0.87 17.73 17.48
C VAL A 24 -0.36 18.57 17.88
N VAL A 25 -0.85 19.39 16.96
CA VAL A 25 -2.06 20.20 17.15
C VAL A 25 -3.12 19.72 16.16
N GLU A 26 -4.30 19.37 16.66
CA GLU A 26 -5.44 18.91 15.87
C GLU A 26 -6.70 19.66 16.31
N ARG A 27 -7.57 20.00 15.36
CA ARG A 27 -8.82 20.71 15.63
C ARG A 27 -9.89 19.78 16.20
N ASP A 28 -9.87 18.52 15.79
CA ASP A 28 -10.88 17.52 16.13
C ASP A 28 -10.43 16.62 17.29
N ARG A 29 -11.36 16.22 18.15
CA ARG A 29 -11.06 15.31 19.29
C ARG A 29 -10.79 13.86 18.87
N ARG A 30 -11.18 13.50 17.64
CA ARG A 30 -11.03 12.16 17.07
C ARG A 30 -10.73 12.27 15.57
N PRO A 31 -10.13 11.26 14.94
CA PRO A 31 -9.95 11.26 13.50
C PRO A 31 -11.30 11.30 12.77
N VAL A 32 -11.54 12.33 11.96
CA VAL A 32 -12.78 12.48 11.16
C VAL A 32 -12.53 12.76 9.68
N GLY A 33 -11.28 13.05 9.30
CA GLY A 33 -10.88 13.44 7.94
C GLY A 33 -10.68 12.27 6.97
N ALA A 34 -9.98 12.54 5.86
CA ALA A 34 -9.76 11.58 4.78
C ALA A 34 -9.02 10.31 5.24
N SER A 35 -8.13 10.41 6.22
CA SER A 35 -7.29 9.29 6.68
C SER A 35 -8.08 8.09 7.19
N VAL A 36 -9.27 8.30 7.77
CA VAL A 36 -10.12 7.20 8.27
C VAL A 36 -11.20 6.75 7.29
N ARG A 37 -11.26 7.36 6.11
CA ARG A 37 -12.24 7.02 5.05
C ARG A 37 -11.60 6.22 3.90
N ASN A 38 -10.31 5.94 4.00
CA ASN A 38 -9.59 5.15 3.01
C ASN A 38 -9.78 3.64 3.30
N PHE A 39 -9.71 2.81 2.25
CA PHE A 39 -9.91 1.36 2.26
C PHE A 39 -8.69 0.58 2.82
N GLY A 40 -7.59 1.27 3.14
CA GLY A 40 -6.44 0.69 3.87
C GLY A 40 -5.36 0.03 3.01
N HIS A 41 -5.59 -0.14 1.70
CA HIS A 41 -4.56 -0.63 0.78
C HIS A 41 -3.48 0.45 0.54
N CYS A 42 -2.21 0.15 0.83
CA CYS A 42 -1.11 1.14 0.73
C CYS A 42 -0.69 1.49 -0.71
N CYS A 43 -1.15 0.75 -1.71
CA CYS A 43 -0.96 1.01 -3.14
C CYS A 43 0.50 1.22 -3.54
N ILE A 44 1.42 0.50 -2.90
CA ILE A 44 2.88 0.63 -3.12
C ILE A 44 3.24 0.27 -4.56
N THR A 45 2.84 -0.92 -5.01
CA THR A 45 3.15 -1.43 -6.34
C THR A 45 2.39 -0.74 -7.46
N ALA A 46 1.35 0.05 -7.15
CA ALA A 46 0.63 0.84 -8.14
C ALA A 46 1.38 2.13 -8.55
N GLN A 47 2.41 2.53 -7.79
CA GLN A 47 3.22 3.71 -8.10
C GLN A 47 4.27 3.42 -9.19
N ARG A 48 4.86 4.46 -9.78
CA ARG A 48 5.92 4.38 -10.80
C ARG A 48 7.01 5.43 -10.55
N GLY A 49 8.24 5.17 -10.99
CA GLY A 49 9.37 6.10 -10.89
C GLY A 49 9.66 6.50 -9.45
N GLU A 50 9.95 7.77 -9.21
CA GLU A 50 10.29 8.29 -7.87
C GLU A 50 9.20 8.03 -6.81
N LEU A 51 7.93 7.94 -7.22
CA LEU A 51 6.83 7.61 -6.31
C LEU A 51 6.87 6.15 -5.86
N LEU A 52 7.33 5.23 -6.73
CA LEU A 52 7.54 3.83 -6.36
C LEU A 52 8.68 3.70 -5.36
N ASP A 53 9.77 4.45 -5.56
CA ASP A 53 10.90 4.47 -4.64
C ASP A 53 10.48 5.02 -3.27
N LEU A 54 9.73 6.13 -3.27
CA LEU A 54 9.18 6.72 -2.06
C LEU A 54 8.22 5.77 -1.34
N ALA A 55 7.32 5.12 -2.07
CA ALA A 55 6.36 4.18 -1.49
C ALA A 55 7.07 2.96 -0.91
N THR A 56 8.02 2.38 -1.63
CA THR A 56 8.83 1.25 -1.18
C THR A 56 9.59 1.58 0.09
N ARG A 57 10.23 2.77 0.15
CA ARG A 57 10.91 3.24 1.37
C ARG A 57 9.93 3.46 2.53
N SER A 58 8.76 4.03 2.24
CA SER A 58 7.73 4.32 3.27
C SER A 58 7.11 3.04 3.84
N ARG A 59 7.06 1.94 3.07
CA ARG A 59 6.53 0.63 3.50
C ARG A 59 7.10 0.18 4.84
N THR A 60 8.41 0.30 5.03
CA THR A 60 9.07 -0.09 6.29
C THR A 60 8.54 0.73 7.47
N GLY A 61 8.34 2.03 7.29
CA GLY A 61 7.78 2.91 8.31
C GLY A 61 6.34 2.53 8.68
N TRP A 62 5.53 2.17 7.69
CA TRP A 62 4.15 1.74 7.92
C TRP A 62 4.06 0.42 8.66
N LEU A 63 4.88 -0.57 8.29
CA LEU A 63 4.90 -1.87 8.96
C LEU A 63 5.36 -1.77 10.42
N ASP A 64 6.40 -0.98 10.69
CA ASP A 64 6.83 -0.74 12.07
C ASP A 64 5.75 -0.01 12.89
N ALA A 65 5.12 1.02 12.30
CA ALA A 65 4.04 1.74 12.96
C ALA A 65 2.85 0.82 13.27
N ALA A 66 2.46 -0.03 12.32
CA ALA A 66 1.39 -1.01 12.52
C ALA A 66 1.72 -2.00 13.63
N ALA A 67 2.92 -2.58 13.61
CA ALA A 67 3.39 -3.52 14.64
C ALA A 67 3.38 -2.88 16.03
N ARG A 68 3.92 -1.66 16.17
CA ARG A 68 3.96 -0.93 17.44
C ARG A 68 2.58 -0.49 17.94
N ALA A 69 1.64 -0.27 17.03
CA ALA A 69 0.26 0.08 17.36
C ALA A 69 -0.65 -1.15 17.55
N GLY A 70 -0.15 -2.37 17.34
CA GLY A 70 -0.95 -3.59 17.38
C GLY A 70 -1.99 -3.69 16.27
N LEU A 71 -1.74 -3.04 15.12
CA LEU A 71 -2.61 -3.06 13.96
C LEU A 71 -2.27 -4.23 13.03
N TRP A 72 -3.30 -4.85 12.48
CA TRP A 72 -3.16 -5.81 11.40
C TRP A 72 -2.73 -5.10 10.11
N ALA A 73 -1.62 -5.56 9.51
CA ALA A 73 -1.06 -5.03 8.26
C ALA A 73 -0.44 -6.18 7.45
N PRO A 74 -1.26 -6.90 6.65
CA PRO A 74 -0.78 -8.06 5.90
C PRO A 74 0.06 -7.61 4.69
N GLN A 75 0.92 -8.50 4.20
CA GLN A 75 1.89 -8.21 3.14
C GLN A 75 1.57 -8.98 1.84
N GLU A 76 0.28 -9.12 1.53
CA GLU A 76 -0.22 -10.00 0.44
C GLU A 76 0.04 -9.47 -0.99
N GLY A 77 0.60 -8.28 -1.14
CA GLY A 77 0.79 -7.65 -2.44
C GLY A 77 -0.53 -7.19 -3.05
N ALA A 78 -0.65 -7.31 -4.37
CA ALA A 78 -1.86 -6.92 -5.11
C ALA A 78 -2.11 -7.91 -6.26
N LEU A 79 -3.39 -8.16 -6.54
CA LEU A 79 -3.83 -8.93 -7.69
C LEU A 79 -4.60 -8.00 -8.64
N VAL A 80 -4.17 -7.93 -9.90
CA VAL A 80 -4.83 -7.16 -10.96
C VAL A 80 -5.30 -8.13 -12.03
N VAL A 81 -6.59 -8.10 -12.34
CA VAL A 81 -7.22 -9.04 -13.28
C VAL A 81 -7.49 -8.34 -14.61
N ALA A 82 -6.90 -8.86 -15.68
CA ALA A 82 -7.26 -8.50 -17.04
C ALA A 82 -8.49 -9.29 -17.50
N ARG A 83 -9.48 -8.60 -18.05
CA ARG A 83 -10.73 -9.12 -18.61
C ARG A 83 -10.81 -8.97 -20.13
N SER A 84 -9.78 -8.37 -20.74
CA SER A 84 -9.64 -8.24 -22.19
C SER A 84 -8.19 -8.42 -22.63
N ALA A 85 -7.99 -8.67 -23.92
CA ALA A 85 -6.65 -8.73 -24.50
C ALA A 85 -5.87 -7.42 -24.34
N THR A 86 -6.57 -6.27 -24.40
CA THR A 86 -5.95 -4.95 -24.19
C THR A 86 -5.46 -4.78 -22.75
N GLU A 87 -6.25 -5.20 -21.77
CA GLU A 87 -5.83 -5.15 -20.36
C GLU A 87 -4.66 -6.12 -20.09
N LEU A 88 -4.64 -7.29 -20.73
CA LEU A 88 -3.54 -8.24 -20.62
C LEU A 88 -2.24 -7.66 -21.19
N ALA A 89 -2.30 -7.00 -22.34
CA ALA A 89 -1.14 -6.35 -22.95
C ALA A 89 -0.50 -5.31 -22.00
N VAL A 90 -1.31 -4.53 -21.29
CA VAL A 90 -0.80 -3.58 -20.27
C VAL A 90 -0.08 -4.30 -19.13
N LEU A 91 -0.57 -5.45 -18.69
CA LEU A 91 0.10 -6.25 -17.65
C LEU A 91 1.40 -6.88 -18.16
N GLU A 92 1.44 -7.28 -19.43
CA GLU A 92 2.66 -7.78 -20.09
C GLU A 92 3.72 -6.70 -20.18
N GLU A 93 3.36 -5.50 -20.66
CA GLU A 93 4.26 -4.33 -20.69
C GLU A 93 4.77 -3.97 -19.29
N LEU A 94 3.89 -3.99 -18.28
CA LEU A 94 4.28 -3.73 -16.90
C LEU A 94 5.28 -4.76 -16.36
N ARG A 95 5.10 -6.04 -16.72
CA ARG A 95 6.06 -7.10 -16.38
C ARG A 95 7.38 -6.90 -17.09
N GLU A 96 7.37 -6.54 -18.37
CA GLU A 96 8.59 -6.27 -19.13
C GLU A 96 9.37 -5.10 -18.53
N GLU A 97 8.68 -4.03 -18.10
CA GLU A 97 9.30 -2.88 -17.44
C GLU A 97 9.88 -3.24 -16.06
N ARG A 98 9.18 -4.06 -15.26
CA ARG A 98 9.51 -4.27 -13.83
C ARG A 98 10.20 -5.59 -13.49
N GLY A 99 10.20 -6.53 -14.42
CA GLY A 99 10.71 -7.89 -14.21
C GLY A 99 9.72 -8.83 -13.51
N GLN A 100 9.99 -10.13 -13.67
CA GLN A 100 9.14 -11.23 -13.17
C GLN A 100 9.01 -11.29 -11.64
N ASP A 101 10.02 -10.79 -10.91
CA ASP A 101 10.02 -10.79 -9.44
C ASP A 101 9.01 -9.78 -8.88
N ALA A 102 8.78 -8.69 -9.61
CA ALA A 102 7.84 -7.64 -9.22
C ALA A 102 6.43 -7.87 -9.77
N VAL A 103 6.32 -8.46 -10.97
CA VAL A 103 5.05 -8.72 -11.66
C VAL A 103 5.06 -10.13 -12.22
N ARG A 104 4.28 -11.01 -11.58
CA ARG A 104 4.08 -12.38 -12.04
C ARG A 104 2.74 -12.49 -12.75
N LEU A 105 2.75 -12.77 -14.06
CA LEU A 105 1.53 -13.15 -14.77
C LEU A 105 1.06 -14.53 -14.29
N ARG A 106 -0.25 -14.66 -14.14
CA ARG A 106 -0.93 -15.89 -13.73
C ARG A 106 -2.03 -16.21 -14.73
N THR A 107 -2.27 -17.50 -14.92
CA THR A 107 -3.40 -18.03 -15.67
C THR A 107 -4.72 -17.75 -14.94
N ARG A 108 -5.84 -17.93 -15.64
CA ARG A 108 -7.18 -17.83 -15.05
C ARG A 108 -7.33 -18.73 -13.82
N ASP A 109 -6.86 -19.96 -13.92
CA ASP A 109 -7.05 -20.97 -12.87
C ASP A 109 -6.23 -20.62 -11.63
N GLU A 110 -4.96 -20.21 -11.80
CA GLU A 110 -4.11 -19.71 -10.71
C GLU A 110 -4.69 -18.45 -10.02
N VAL A 111 -5.41 -17.60 -10.77
CA VAL A 111 -6.14 -16.45 -10.22
C VAL A 111 -7.39 -16.91 -9.45
N GLY A 112 -8.12 -17.89 -9.99
CA GLY A 112 -9.27 -18.50 -9.32
C GLY A 112 -8.90 -19.10 -7.97
N ASP A 113 -7.84 -19.89 -7.93
CA ASP A 113 -7.29 -20.50 -6.72
C ASP A 113 -6.87 -19.45 -5.69
N ALA A 114 -6.18 -18.39 -6.13
CA ALA A 114 -5.74 -17.31 -5.25
C ALA A 114 -6.91 -16.51 -4.64
N LEU A 115 -8.04 -16.44 -5.34
CA LEU A 115 -9.26 -15.79 -4.86
C LEU A 115 -10.16 -16.73 -4.06
N GLY A 116 -9.77 -18.00 -3.89
CA GLY A 116 -10.59 -19.00 -3.23
C GLY A 116 -11.86 -19.36 -3.99
N ARG A 117 -11.87 -19.18 -5.33
CA ARG A 117 -12.97 -19.68 -6.17
C ARG A 117 -12.81 -21.20 -6.31
N PRO A 118 -13.86 -21.99 -6.10
CA PRO A 118 -13.80 -23.41 -6.42
C PRO A 118 -13.54 -23.58 -7.92
N ALA A 119 -12.68 -24.54 -8.28
CA ALA A 119 -12.61 -25.03 -9.64
C ALA A 119 -14.01 -25.54 -10.00
N ASP A 120 -14.57 -25.08 -11.12
CA ASP A 120 -15.90 -25.44 -11.67
C ASP A 120 -17.08 -24.48 -11.37
N GLU A 121 -16.92 -23.17 -11.64
CA GLU A 121 -18.03 -22.25 -11.98
C GLU A 121 -17.57 -21.08 -12.90
#